data_AF-A0A951DBG7-F1
#
_entry.id   AF-A0A951DBG7-F1
#
_cell.length_a   1.000
_cell.length_b   1.000
_cell.length_c   1.000
_cell.angle_alpha   90.00
_cell.angle_beta   90.00
_cell.angle_gamma   90.00
#
_symmetry.space_group_name_H-M   'P 1'
#
loop_
_entity.id
_entity.type
_entity.pdbx_description
1 polymer ?
#
loop_
_entity_poly.entity_id
_entity_poly.type
_entity_poly.pdbx_seq_one_letter_code
_entity_poly.pdbx_strand_id
1 'polypeptide(L)'
;MGQTLTCNGNWAPNTLTFQTDPAATTFFFYIFNADVSWLHVDDVAVTYTDGTAPAHVIQHPGLRSVGISGQNFMVDGKPYLSLGYTGVEYSDLPQAAANGANTINGFGSNGPASCFNTGQPDYLDRLYNLGMNFIPDSTTTARLMAPPVFTPAVQTFAPHLAVLGWSLADEPDEIEISFNYIPPTTLGAEYTYAKTATSLPLTFNSQHAGYYAADNLQPYAASADFWMAEPYGSDFDSVVNAVSVFNTNKPQPIWLYQDAIDATLIVPKAYWAIINGVTGIHYFDWDGFKADSNKMAATKQVFTELNTLKSAIFGTKYDSSVTATAGIGTMARYDPATDAFYLLTVNPLLSGNVSNIQANFSVQGLRAGTAVTVMFENRTITSVAGGFSDAFTGASRHVYLISNYLNSPSLDKTPPTWTCCTYTGSGSSYTITFTAQDTGSGLQSILPVELVNATVSIPKFTVGTTSPVSFSVTESGWSSYVGFQLTDEAGNISHIDPCYVDGSRQAGEPAPFTVSVDASEGVLTVVNRSPGLKNVQIEGPIGSHLEIAGLKDGETRVVSIASILPSYGLANVTITPLGKPGGQALFVFASTSMAAQ
;
A
#
# COMPACT_ATOMS: atom_id res chain seq x y z
N MET A 1 -21.22 -18.28 -46.56
CA MET A 1 -19.95 -18.77 -47.15
C MET A 1 -19.26 -19.56 -46.04
N GLY A 2 -18.84 -20.80 -46.29
CA GLY A 2 -18.09 -21.59 -45.31
C GLY A 2 -16.61 -21.57 -45.67
N GLN A 3 -15.75 -21.20 -44.72
CA GLN A 3 -14.30 -21.29 -44.87
C GLN A 3 -13.78 -22.22 -43.77
N THR A 4 -12.97 -23.22 -44.14
CA THR A 4 -12.46 -24.20 -43.19
C THR A 4 -11.24 -23.63 -42.47
N LEU A 5 -11.33 -23.50 -41.14
CA LEU A 5 -10.18 -23.17 -40.30
C LEU A 5 -9.28 -24.42 -40.22
N THR A 6 -7.98 -24.25 -40.47
CA THR A 6 -7.02 -25.38 -40.41
C THR A 6 -6.14 -25.20 -39.18
N CYS A 7 -6.32 -26.04 -38.15
CA CYS A 7 -5.45 -26.07 -36.97
C CYS A 7 -4.10 -26.74 -37.30
N ASN A 8 -3.09 -25.96 -37.65
CA ASN A 8 -1.74 -26.46 -37.97
C ASN A 8 -0.64 -25.87 -37.06
N GLY A 9 -1.03 -25.21 -35.96
CA GLY A 9 -0.09 -24.52 -35.06
C GLY A 9 0.39 -23.15 -35.55
N ASN A 10 -0.13 -22.64 -36.67
CA ASN A 10 0.08 -21.27 -37.14
C ASN A 10 -1.23 -20.48 -37.11
N TRP A 11 -1.18 -19.21 -36.74
CA TRP A 11 -2.31 -18.29 -36.91
C TRP A 11 -2.55 -18.04 -38.41
N ALA A 12 -3.62 -18.62 -38.96
CA ALA A 12 -4.00 -18.40 -40.35
C ALA A 12 -4.93 -17.17 -40.45
N PRO A 13 -4.56 -16.11 -41.21
CA PRO A 13 -5.47 -15.01 -41.45
C PRO A 13 -6.63 -15.49 -42.33
N ASN A 14 -7.86 -15.32 -41.85
CA ASN A 14 -9.07 -15.59 -42.63
C ASN A 14 -9.81 -14.27 -42.84
N THR A 15 -10.20 -13.98 -44.08
CA THR A 15 -10.91 -12.75 -44.44
C THR A 15 -12.23 -13.10 -45.09
N LEU A 16 -13.33 -12.61 -44.50
CA LEU A 16 -14.67 -12.67 -45.07
C LEU A 16 -15.07 -11.27 -45.54
N THR A 17 -15.30 -11.09 -46.83
CA THR A 17 -15.92 -9.86 -47.35
C THR A 17 -17.43 -10.05 -47.43
N PHE A 18 -18.17 -9.08 -46.92
CA PHE A 18 -19.63 -9.00 -47.01
C PHE A 18 -20.05 -7.57 -47.35
N GLN A 19 -21.29 -7.43 -47.81
CA GLN A 19 -21.93 -6.13 -48.01
C GLN A 19 -23.24 -6.15 -47.22
N THR A 20 -23.43 -5.17 -46.35
CA THR A 20 -24.70 -4.98 -45.66
C THR A 20 -25.69 -4.30 -46.58
N ASP A 21 -26.99 -4.53 -46.36
CA ASP A 21 -28.02 -3.75 -47.02
C ASP A 21 -27.87 -2.26 -46.63
N PRO A 22 -28.00 -1.29 -47.56
CA PRO A 22 -27.99 0.13 -47.24
C PRO A 22 -29.03 0.57 -46.18
N ALA A 23 -30.10 -0.20 -45.99
CA ALA A 23 -31.11 0.02 -44.97
C ALA A 23 -30.83 -0.75 -43.65
N ALA A 24 -29.79 -1.58 -43.58
CA ALA A 24 -29.45 -2.31 -42.37
C ALA A 24 -28.93 -1.35 -41.29
N THR A 25 -29.54 -1.41 -40.11
CA THR A 25 -29.10 -0.67 -38.92
C THR A 25 -28.18 -1.48 -38.01
N THR A 26 -28.05 -2.78 -38.28
CA THR A 26 -27.29 -3.73 -37.46
C THR A 26 -26.68 -4.82 -38.33
N PHE A 27 -25.49 -5.28 -37.93
CA PHE A 27 -24.79 -6.41 -38.51
C PHE A 27 -24.30 -7.32 -37.37
N PHE A 28 -24.47 -8.63 -37.53
CA PHE A 28 -23.99 -9.63 -36.60
C PHE A 28 -23.12 -10.63 -37.37
N PHE A 29 -21.97 -10.98 -36.80
CA PHE A 29 -21.21 -12.15 -37.23
C PHE A 29 -21.07 -13.10 -36.04
N TYR A 30 -21.08 -14.39 -36.33
CA TYR A 30 -20.91 -15.43 -35.35
C TYR A 30 -19.79 -16.34 -35.82
N ILE A 31 -18.90 -16.70 -34.91
CA ILE A 31 -17.89 -17.72 -35.14
C ILE A 31 -18.35 -18.96 -34.40
N PHE A 32 -18.64 -20.03 -35.13
CA PHE A 32 -19.03 -21.31 -34.55
C PHE A 32 -17.89 -22.31 -34.75
N ASN A 33 -17.52 -23.02 -33.68
CA ASN A 33 -16.74 -24.24 -33.82
C ASN A 33 -17.70 -25.43 -33.94
N ALA A 34 -17.61 -26.17 -35.05
CA ALA A 34 -18.41 -27.37 -35.27
C ALA A 34 -17.69 -28.65 -34.78
N ASP A 35 -16.47 -28.53 -34.27
CA ASP A 35 -15.66 -29.64 -33.76
C ASP A 35 -15.85 -29.83 -32.24
N VAL A 36 -15.43 -30.99 -31.71
CA VAL A 36 -15.40 -31.30 -30.26
C VAL A 36 -14.23 -30.66 -29.53
N SER A 37 -13.35 -29.97 -30.27
CA SER A 37 -12.18 -29.27 -29.75
C SER A 37 -12.48 -27.80 -29.43
N TRP A 38 -11.53 -27.10 -28.81
CA TRP A 38 -11.64 -25.67 -28.54
C TRP A 38 -11.22 -24.85 -29.76
N LEU A 39 -11.97 -23.78 -30.09
CA LEU A 39 -11.57 -22.79 -31.08
C LEU A 39 -11.03 -21.55 -30.36
N HIS A 40 -9.77 -21.22 -30.60
CA HIS A 40 -9.15 -19.99 -30.11
C HIS A 40 -9.16 -18.96 -31.24
N VAL A 41 -9.73 -17.79 -30.96
CA VAL A 41 -9.73 -16.63 -31.85
C VAL A 41 -8.90 -15.55 -31.17
N ASP A 42 -7.83 -15.09 -31.84
CA ASP A 42 -6.97 -14.01 -31.33
C ASP A 42 -7.69 -12.66 -31.46
N ASP A 43 -8.05 -12.30 -32.69
CA ASP A 43 -8.72 -11.04 -32.99
C ASP A 43 -9.75 -11.21 -34.14
N VAL A 44 -10.75 -10.33 -34.13
CA VAL A 44 -11.68 -10.12 -35.24
C VAL A 44 -11.76 -8.64 -35.57
N ALA A 45 -11.10 -8.26 -36.65
CA ALA A 45 -11.19 -6.91 -37.19
C ALA A 45 -12.27 -6.80 -38.28
N VAL A 46 -13.10 -5.76 -38.19
CA VAL A 46 -14.02 -5.37 -39.26
C VAL A 46 -13.46 -4.13 -39.96
N THR A 47 -13.19 -4.24 -41.25
CA THR A 47 -12.66 -3.14 -42.09
C THR A 47 -13.59 -2.87 -43.27
N TYR A 48 -13.54 -1.65 -43.78
CA TYR A 48 -14.09 -1.29 -45.08
C TYR A 48 -13.31 -1.98 -46.20
N THR A 49 -13.90 -2.05 -47.39
CA THR A 49 -13.30 -2.72 -48.56
C THR A 49 -11.99 -2.08 -49.03
N ASP A 50 -11.71 -0.84 -48.64
CA ASP A 50 -10.45 -0.15 -48.87
C ASP A 50 -9.38 -0.44 -47.81
N GLY A 51 -9.67 -1.33 -46.85
CA GLY A 51 -8.78 -1.73 -45.76
C GLY A 51 -8.76 -0.75 -44.59
N THR A 52 -9.53 0.34 -44.64
CA THR A 52 -9.65 1.25 -43.50
C THR A 52 -10.59 0.67 -42.44
N ALA A 53 -10.36 0.99 -41.17
CA ALA A 53 -11.31 0.73 -40.09
C ALA A 53 -11.97 2.05 -39.69
N PRO A 54 -13.18 2.02 -39.11
CA PRO A 54 -13.74 3.19 -38.45
C PRO A 54 -12.74 3.78 -37.46
N ALA A 55 -12.46 5.08 -37.54
CA ALA A 55 -11.53 5.73 -36.63
C ALA A 55 -12.10 5.73 -35.20
N HIS A 56 -11.39 5.11 -34.26
CA HIS A 56 -11.70 5.23 -32.85
C HIS A 56 -11.16 6.57 -32.33
N VAL A 57 -12.05 7.48 -31.93
CA VAL A 57 -11.67 8.75 -31.34
C VAL A 57 -11.85 8.66 -29.83
N ILE A 58 -10.73 8.46 -29.13
CA ILE A 58 -10.66 8.51 -27.66
C ILE A 58 -10.95 9.94 -27.21
N GLN A 59 -12.04 10.17 -26.46
CA GLN A 59 -12.42 11.52 -26.05
C GLN A 59 -11.61 12.01 -24.85
N HIS A 60 -11.14 11.08 -24.00
CA HIS A 60 -10.36 11.41 -22.80
C HIS A 60 -8.95 10.81 -22.84
N PRO A 61 -8.10 11.21 -23.80
CA PRO A 61 -6.74 10.71 -23.86
C PRO A 61 -5.89 11.30 -22.73
N GLY A 62 -5.00 10.52 -22.15
CA GLY A 62 -4.04 10.95 -21.15
C GLY A 62 -3.55 9.83 -20.25
N LEU A 63 -2.64 10.19 -19.35
CA LEU A 63 -2.11 9.31 -18.32
C LEU A 63 -2.42 9.93 -16.95
N ARG A 64 -2.91 9.10 -16.03
CA ARG A 64 -3.08 9.50 -14.62
C ARG A 64 -1.86 9.11 -13.81
N SER A 65 -1.63 9.84 -12.72
CA SER A 65 -0.58 9.49 -11.78
C SER A 65 -1.06 8.35 -10.90
N VAL A 66 -0.88 7.12 -11.37
CA VAL A 66 -1.27 5.90 -10.64
C VAL A 66 -0.04 5.14 -10.18
N GLY A 67 -0.04 4.66 -8.95
CA GLY A 67 1.08 3.91 -8.39
C GLY A 67 0.75 3.25 -7.07
N ILE A 68 1.76 2.60 -6.48
CA ILE A 68 1.65 1.93 -5.18
C ILE A 68 2.55 2.62 -4.17
N SER A 69 2.02 2.88 -2.96
CA SER A 69 2.79 3.42 -1.83
C SER A 69 2.49 2.60 -0.58
N GLY A 70 3.42 1.70 -0.23
CA GLY A 70 3.18 0.69 0.81
C GLY A 70 2.00 -0.21 0.42
N GLN A 71 0.98 -0.28 1.28
CA GLN A 71 -0.25 -1.03 1.01
C GLN A 71 -1.38 -0.16 0.43
N ASN A 72 -1.08 1.08 0.02
CA ASN A 72 -2.09 1.96 -0.59
C ASN A 72 -1.95 1.97 -2.11
N PHE A 73 -3.08 1.80 -2.78
CA PHE A 73 -3.22 2.13 -4.18
C PHE A 73 -3.37 3.65 -4.30
N MET A 74 -2.54 4.31 -5.10
CA MET A 74 -2.47 5.76 -5.20
C MET A 74 -3.00 6.21 -6.55
N VAL A 75 -3.91 7.18 -6.55
CA VAL A 75 -4.42 7.83 -7.76
C VAL A 75 -4.34 9.33 -7.58
N ASP A 76 -3.62 10.00 -8.48
CA ASP A 76 -3.38 11.45 -8.49
C ASP A 76 -2.86 11.96 -7.14
N GLY A 77 -1.90 11.21 -6.58
CA GLY A 77 -1.22 11.55 -5.33
C GLY A 77 -2.01 11.25 -4.06
N LYS A 78 -3.19 10.62 -4.14
CA LYS A 78 -4.04 10.30 -2.98
C LYS A 78 -4.28 8.80 -2.87
N PRO A 79 -4.39 8.26 -1.63
CA PRO A 79 -4.88 6.90 -1.43
C PRO A 79 -6.27 6.72 -2.04
N TYR A 80 -6.46 5.60 -2.72
CA TYR A 80 -7.65 5.28 -3.48
C TYR A 80 -8.33 4.04 -2.90
N LEU A 81 -9.59 4.20 -2.50
CA LEU A 81 -10.46 3.09 -2.11
C LEU A 81 -11.29 2.69 -3.34
N SER A 82 -11.01 1.51 -3.89
CA SER A 82 -11.75 0.97 -5.02
C SER A 82 -13.07 0.36 -4.55
N LEU A 83 -14.19 0.78 -5.11
CA LEU A 83 -15.54 0.34 -4.75
C LEU A 83 -16.28 0.06 -6.05
N GLY A 84 -16.64 -1.20 -6.30
CA GLY A 84 -16.98 -1.57 -7.66
C GLY A 84 -17.77 -2.84 -7.85
N TYR A 85 -17.86 -3.20 -9.12
CA TYR A 85 -18.46 -4.43 -9.60
C TYR A 85 -17.54 -5.03 -10.67
N THR A 86 -17.74 -6.32 -10.91
CA THR A 86 -17.16 -7.02 -12.06
C THR A 86 -18.24 -7.24 -13.11
N GLY A 87 -17.89 -7.09 -14.39
CA GLY A 87 -18.78 -7.44 -15.50
C GLY A 87 -19.96 -6.49 -15.75
N VAL A 88 -19.80 -5.18 -15.49
CA VAL A 88 -20.89 -4.21 -15.74
C VAL A 88 -21.03 -3.90 -17.23
N GLU A 89 -22.23 -4.08 -17.75
CA GLU A 89 -22.55 -3.78 -19.15
C GLU A 89 -22.58 -2.27 -19.45
N TYR A 90 -22.33 -1.89 -20.72
CA TYR A 90 -22.32 -0.49 -21.13
C TYR A 90 -23.62 0.26 -20.78
N SER A 91 -24.78 -0.40 -20.94
CA SER A 91 -26.10 0.18 -20.63
C SER A 91 -26.28 0.47 -19.14
N ASP A 92 -25.54 -0.25 -18.29
CA ASP A 92 -25.74 -0.33 -16.86
C ASP A 92 -24.73 0.51 -16.08
N LEU A 93 -23.70 1.04 -16.75
CA LEU A 93 -22.73 1.96 -16.17
C LEU A 93 -23.38 3.12 -15.36
N PRO A 94 -24.47 3.79 -15.82
CA PRO A 94 -25.12 4.81 -15.01
C PRO A 94 -25.76 4.25 -13.73
N GLN A 95 -26.27 3.03 -13.76
CA GLN A 95 -26.87 2.39 -12.59
C GLN A 95 -25.79 2.01 -11.57
N ALA A 96 -24.65 1.46 -12.02
CA ALA A 96 -23.50 1.18 -11.18
C ALA A 96 -22.95 2.47 -10.52
N ALA A 97 -22.77 3.54 -11.31
CA ALA A 97 -22.37 4.86 -10.79
C ALA A 97 -23.38 5.42 -9.78
N ALA A 98 -24.68 5.32 -10.06
CA ALA A 98 -25.74 5.77 -9.15
C ALA A 98 -25.85 4.91 -7.87
N ASN A 99 -25.29 3.70 -7.88
CA ASN A 99 -25.11 2.88 -6.70
C ASN A 99 -23.88 3.31 -5.86
N GLY A 100 -22.99 4.13 -6.43
CA GLY A 100 -21.81 4.68 -5.76
C GLY A 100 -20.51 3.98 -6.13
N ALA A 101 -20.51 3.11 -7.16
CA ALA A 101 -19.30 2.52 -7.68
C ALA A 101 -18.38 3.60 -8.26
N ASN A 102 -17.07 3.45 -8.04
CA ASN A 102 -16.03 4.30 -8.61
C ASN A 102 -15.01 3.52 -9.46
N THR A 103 -15.10 2.19 -9.49
CA THR A 103 -14.25 1.33 -10.33
C THR A 103 -15.08 0.19 -10.90
N ILE A 104 -14.91 -0.11 -12.18
CA ILE A 104 -15.37 -1.36 -12.80
C ILE A 104 -14.15 -2.23 -13.10
N ASN A 105 -14.28 -3.53 -12.89
CA ASN A 105 -13.25 -4.50 -13.25
C ASN A 105 -13.77 -5.48 -14.31
N GLY A 106 -13.00 -5.69 -15.37
CA GLY A 106 -13.40 -6.50 -16.51
C GLY A 106 -14.60 -5.93 -17.29
N PHE A 107 -14.78 -6.42 -18.52
CA PHE A 107 -15.97 -6.13 -19.32
C PHE A 107 -17.14 -7.04 -18.93
N GLY A 108 -18.37 -6.56 -19.17
CA GLY A 108 -19.56 -7.41 -19.08
C GLY A 108 -19.59 -8.48 -20.18
N SER A 109 -20.28 -9.58 -19.90
CA SER A 109 -20.37 -10.77 -20.76
C SER A 109 -20.92 -10.51 -22.17
N ASN A 110 -21.67 -9.43 -22.37
CA ASN A 110 -22.39 -9.09 -23.60
C ASN A 110 -22.06 -7.69 -24.16
N GLY A 111 -21.10 -6.99 -23.56
CA GLY A 111 -20.81 -5.58 -23.87
C GLY A 111 -19.57 -5.44 -24.73
N PRO A 112 -19.66 -4.97 -25.99
CA PRO A 112 -18.46 -4.63 -26.72
C PRO A 112 -17.69 -3.55 -25.97
N ALA A 113 -16.39 -3.75 -25.79
CA ALA A 113 -15.48 -2.77 -25.21
C ALA A 113 -15.57 -1.41 -25.92
N SER A 114 -15.95 -1.41 -27.20
CA SER A 114 -16.19 -0.22 -28.01
C SER A 114 -17.25 -0.52 -29.09
N CYS A 115 -18.32 0.27 -29.17
CA CYS A 115 -19.25 0.24 -30.30
C CYS A 115 -18.76 1.16 -31.42
N PHE A 116 -18.05 0.62 -32.42
CA PHE A 116 -17.67 1.42 -33.59
C PHE A 116 -18.92 1.80 -34.41
N ASN A 117 -18.99 3.05 -34.88
CA ASN A 117 -20.04 3.57 -35.79
C ASN A 117 -21.49 3.66 -35.27
N THR A 118 -21.75 3.58 -33.97
CA THR A 118 -23.13 3.75 -33.44
C THR A 118 -23.45 5.18 -33.00
N GLY A 119 -22.48 6.10 -33.03
CA GLY A 119 -22.59 7.44 -32.46
C GLY A 119 -22.61 7.46 -30.92
N GLN A 120 -22.52 6.29 -30.30
CA GLN A 120 -22.38 6.10 -28.86
C GLN A 120 -20.94 6.42 -28.42
N PRO A 121 -20.72 7.05 -27.26
CA PRO A 121 -19.41 7.12 -26.64
C PRO A 121 -18.79 5.74 -26.40
N ASP A 122 -17.46 5.67 -26.42
CA ASP A 122 -16.72 4.49 -26.02
C ASP A 122 -17.06 4.08 -24.56
N TYR A 123 -16.88 2.81 -24.22
CA TYR A 123 -17.13 2.31 -22.87
C TYR A 123 -16.29 3.06 -21.83
N LEU A 124 -15.00 3.29 -22.10
CA LEU A 124 -14.12 4.02 -21.20
C LEU A 124 -14.49 5.49 -21.13
N ASP A 125 -14.87 6.10 -22.26
CA ASP A 125 -15.32 7.50 -22.27
C ASP A 125 -16.58 7.66 -21.40
N ARG A 126 -17.51 6.70 -21.46
CA ARG A 126 -18.70 6.70 -20.61
C ARG A 126 -18.35 6.52 -19.13
N LEU A 127 -17.43 5.59 -18.80
CA LEU A 127 -16.96 5.43 -17.42
C LEU A 127 -16.37 6.72 -16.88
N TYR A 128 -15.48 7.36 -17.64
CA TYR A 128 -14.83 8.61 -17.24
C TYR A 128 -15.84 9.74 -17.04
N ASN A 129 -16.80 9.89 -17.95
CA ASN A 129 -17.87 10.87 -17.82
C ASN A 129 -18.79 10.62 -16.62
N LEU A 130 -18.87 9.38 -16.13
CA LEU A 130 -19.57 9.01 -14.90
C LEU A 130 -18.69 9.11 -13.64
N GLY A 131 -17.42 9.54 -13.77
CA GLY A 131 -16.48 9.63 -12.66
C GLY A 131 -15.98 8.28 -12.16
N MET A 132 -16.07 7.24 -12.98
CA MET A 132 -15.62 5.89 -12.67
C MET A 132 -14.30 5.55 -13.36
N ASN A 133 -13.63 4.54 -12.82
CA ASN A 133 -12.36 4.00 -13.28
C ASN A 133 -12.51 2.57 -13.81
N PHE A 134 -11.47 2.08 -14.47
CA PHE A 134 -11.47 0.78 -15.11
C PHE A 134 -10.19 0.00 -14.84
N ILE A 135 -10.35 -1.30 -14.57
CA ILE A 135 -9.29 -2.30 -14.64
C ILE A 135 -9.67 -3.28 -15.76
N PRO A 136 -9.12 -3.15 -16.97
CA PRO A 136 -9.25 -4.16 -18.01
C PRO A 136 -8.71 -5.51 -17.55
N ASP A 137 -9.39 -6.56 -17.98
CA ASP A 137 -8.96 -7.95 -17.79
C ASP A 137 -8.32 -8.49 -19.07
N SER A 138 -7.17 -9.15 -18.93
CA SER A 138 -6.40 -9.73 -20.03
C SER A 138 -6.26 -11.24 -19.94
N THR A 139 -7.12 -11.93 -19.18
CA THR A 139 -7.04 -13.36 -18.88
C THR A 139 -6.78 -14.22 -20.12
N THR A 140 -7.40 -13.88 -21.25
CA THR A 140 -7.22 -14.60 -22.52
C THR A 140 -5.75 -14.61 -22.98
N THR A 141 -5.01 -13.52 -22.84
CA THR A 141 -3.60 -13.44 -23.27
C THR A 141 -2.72 -14.41 -22.47
N ALA A 142 -2.90 -14.44 -21.15
CA ALA A 142 -2.17 -15.31 -20.26
C ALA A 142 -2.54 -16.80 -20.47
N ARG A 143 -3.83 -17.12 -20.64
CA ARG A 143 -4.31 -18.49 -20.92
C ARG A 143 -3.84 -19.02 -22.26
N LEU A 144 -3.73 -18.16 -23.28
CA LEU A 144 -3.18 -18.53 -24.59
C LEU A 144 -1.65 -18.64 -24.60
N MET A 145 -0.98 -18.29 -23.50
CA MET A 145 0.48 -18.22 -23.41
C MET A 145 1.07 -17.34 -24.53
N ALA A 146 0.39 -16.23 -24.82
CA ALA A 146 0.75 -15.30 -25.88
C ALA A 146 1.08 -13.88 -25.33
N PRO A 147 2.08 -13.72 -24.43
CA PRO A 147 2.45 -12.41 -23.89
C PRO A 147 2.62 -11.29 -24.93
N PRO A 148 3.13 -11.55 -26.15
CA PRO A 148 3.24 -10.52 -27.17
C PRO A 148 1.94 -9.76 -27.50
N VAL A 149 0.77 -10.37 -27.31
CA VAL A 149 -0.55 -9.79 -27.57
C VAL A 149 -0.94 -8.72 -26.54
N PHE A 150 -0.34 -8.74 -25.35
CA PHE A 150 -0.64 -7.77 -24.30
C PHE A 150 -0.27 -6.33 -24.69
N THR A 151 0.83 -6.13 -25.43
CA THR A 151 1.25 -4.79 -25.86
C THR A 151 0.19 -4.11 -26.75
N PRO A 152 -0.33 -4.75 -27.81
CA PRO A 152 -1.49 -4.26 -28.56
C PRO A 152 -2.72 -3.96 -27.69
N ALA A 153 -3.04 -4.82 -26.71
CA ALA A 153 -4.16 -4.58 -25.79
C ALA A 153 -3.93 -3.31 -24.93
N VAL A 154 -2.72 -3.15 -24.40
CA VAL A 154 -2.30 -1.93 -23.69
C VAL A 154 -2.43 -0.71 -24.58
N GLN A 155 -1.93 -0.76 -25.82
CA GLN A 155 -2.04 0.38 -26.74
C GLN A 155 -3.48 0.77 -27.04
N THR A 156 -4.42 -0.17 -26.96
CA THR A 156 -5.86 0.07 -27.18
C THR A 156 -6.50 0.83 -26.01
N PHE A 157 -6.21 0.48 -24.76
CA PHE A 157 -6.86 1.10 -23.59
C PHE A 157 -6.00 2.13 -22.83
N ALA A 158 -4.67 1.96 -22.80
CA ALA A 158 -3.75 2.78 -22.02
C ALA A 158 -3.71 4.28 -22.35
N PRO A 159 -4.02 4.76 -23.57
CA PRO A 159 -4.13 6.20 -23.75
C PRO A 159 -5.34 6.79 -23.01
N HIS A 160 -6.21 6.05 -22.32
CA HIS A 160 -7.44 6.57 -21.74
C HIS A 160 -7.37 6.81 -20.21
N LEU A 161 -7.81 7.99 -19.75
CA LEU A 161 -7.73 8.42 -18.34
C LEU A 161 -8.51 7.57 -17.32
N ALA A 162 -9.53 6.82 -17.74
CA ALA A 162 -10.26 5.91 -16.84
C ALA A 162 -9.43 4.69 -16.37
N VAL A 163 -8.38 4.31 -17.09
CA VAL A 163 -7.63 3.08 -16.79
C VAL A 163 -6.67 3.31 -15.61
N LEU A 164 -6.81 2.51 -14.56
CA LEU A 164 -5.95 2.60 -13.36
C LEU A 164 -4.92 1.48 -13.26
N GLY A 165 -5.11 0.37 -13.96
CA GLY A 165 -4.28 -0.82 -13.83
C GLY A 165 -4.75 -1.91 -14.78
N TRP A 166 -4.24 -3.12 -14.61
CA TRP A 166 -4.59 -4.27 -15.45
C TRP A 166 -4.71 -5.54 -14.60
N SER A 167 -5.72 -6.34 -14.87
CA SER A 167 -5.82 -7.72 -14.39
C SER A 167 -5.21 -8.65 -15.44
N LEU A 168 -4.16 -9.38 -15.07
CA LEU A 168 -3.44 -10.29 -15.96
C LEU A 168 -4.21 -11.58 -16.21
N ALA A 169 -4.87 -12.09 -15.17
CA ALA A 169 -5.59 -13.34 -15.21
C ALA A 169 -6.63 -13.44 -14.09
N ASP A 170 -7.71 -14.12 -14.42
CA ASP A 170 -8.73 -14.60 -13.52
C ASP A 170 -8.39 -16.02 -13.05
N GLU A 171 -8.14 -16.15 -11.74
CA GLU A 171 -7.89 -17.38 -11.00
C GLU A 171 -6.74 -18.27 -11.54
N PRO A 172 -5.54 -17.72 -11.84
CA PRO A 172 -4.45 -18.49 -12.45
C PRO A 172 -3.88 -19.59 -11.54
N ASP A 173 -4.23 -19.58 -10.26
CA ASP A 173 -3.74 -20.45 -9.20
C ASP A 173 -4.56 -21.75 -9.03
N GLU A 174 -5.71 -21.87 -9.68
CA GLU A 174 -6.58 -23.06 -9.59
C GLU A 174 -6.07 -24.26 -10.39
N ILE A 175 -5.03 -24.94 -9.89
CA ILE A 175 -4.44 -26.14 -10.51
C ILE A 175 -5.45 -27.26 -10.80
N GLU A 176 -6.56 -27.29 -10.07
CA GLU A 176 -7.69 -28.20 -10.23
C GLU A 176 -8.55 -27.91 -11.47
N ILE A 177 -8.56 -26.66 -11.96
CA ILE A 177 -9.34 -26.22 -13.11
C ILE A 177 -8.35 -25.86 -14.21
N SER A 178 -8.06 -26.82 -15.10
CA SER A 178 -7.06 -26.64 -16.17
C SER A 178 -7.34 -25.45 -17.11
N PHE A 179 -8.58 -24.96 -17.14
CA PHE A 179 -8.95 -23.77 -17.89
C PHE A 179 -8.47 -22.47 -17.22
N ASN A 180 -8.49 -22.41 -15.88
CA ASN A 180 -8.10 -21.25 -15.09
C ASN A 180 -6.58 -21.29 -14.80
N TYR A 181 -6.03 -22.48 -14.52
CA TYR A 181 -4.63 -22.63 -14.16
C TYR A 181 -3.64 -22.09 -15.20
N ILE A 182 -2.78 -21.17 -14.76
CA ILE A 182 -1.63 -20.66 -15.52
C ILE A 182 -0.38 -20.91 -14.68
N PRO A 183 0.64 -21.64 -15.18
CA PRO A 183 1.88 -21.85 -14.44
C PRO A 183 2.53 -20.54 -13.97
N PRO A 184 3.11 -20.48 -12.76
CA PRO A 184 3.72 -19.25 -12.24
C PRO A 184 4.78 -18.65 -13.16
N THR A 185 5.56 -19.49 -13.84
CA THR A 185 6.57 -19.06 -14.83
C THR A 185 5.94 -18.40 -16.06
N THR A 186 4.78 -18.88 -16.49
CA THR A 186 4.02 -18.28 -17.60
C THR A 186 3.44 -16.93 -17.19
N LEU A 187 2.80 -16.84 -16.02
CA LEU A 187 2.24 -15.56 -15.54
C LEU A 187 3.35 -14.53 -15.26
N GLY A 188 4.51 -14.96 -14.76
CA GLY A 188 5.68 -14.09 -14.58
C GLY A 188 6.25 -13.55 -15.90
N ALA A 189 6.19 -14.34 -16.98
CA ALA A 189 6.55 -13.88 -18.32
C ALA A 189 5.55 -12.85 -18.85
N GLU A 190 4.24 -13.08 -18.64
CA GLU A 190 3.17 -12.14 -18.95
C GLU A 190 3.38 -10.80 -18.22
N TYR A 191 3.59 -10.83 -16.90
CA TYR A 191 3.87 -9.64 -16.09
C TYR A 191 5.09 -8.87 -16.62
N THR A 192 6.20 -9.58 -16.89
CA THR A 192 7.42 -8.94 -17.40
C THR A 192 7.17 -8.26 -18.74
N TYR A 193 6.42 -8.90 -19.63
CA TYR A 193 6.09 -8.35 -20.94
C TYR A 193 5.15 -7.14 -20.81
N ALA A 194 4.10 -7.25 -20.00
CA ALA A 194 3.17 -6.17 -19.67
C ALA A 194 3.89 -4.92 -19.15
N LYS A 195 4.88 -5.09 -18.26
CA LYS A 195 5.68 -3.97 -17.73
C LYS A 195 6.53 -3.24 -18.76
N THR A 196 6.79 -3.82 -19.93
CA THR A 196 7.43 -3.09 -21.04
C THR A 196 6.47 -2.15 -21.76
N ALA A 197 5.16 -2.39 -21.66
CA ALA A 197 4.11 -1.65 -22.35
C ALA A 197 3.40 -0.62 -21.46
N THR A 198 3.37 -0.82 -20.14
CA THR A 198 2.66 0.06 -19.21
C THR A 198 3.41 0.26 -17.88
N SER A 199 3.30 1.46 -17.32
CA SER A 199 3.74 1.77 -15.94
C SER A 199 2.64 1.58 -14.90
N LEU A 200 1.40 1.32 -15.31
CA LEU A 200 0.28 1.15 -14.39
C LEU A 200 0.44 -0.14 -13.56
N PRO A 201 -0.14 -0.18 -12.34
CA PRO A 201 -0.17 -1.39 -11.53
C PRO A 201 -0.85 -2.58 -12.24
N LEU A 202 -0.27 -3.77 -12.06
CA LEU A 202 -0.78 -5.04 -12.54
C LEU A 202 -1.26 -5.90 -11.35
N THR A 203 -2.32 -6.67 -11.54
CA THR A 203 -2.83 -7.66 -10.57
C THR A 203 -3.18 -8.95 -11.30
N PHE A 204 -3.50 -9.98 -10.55
CA PHE A 204 -4.33 -11.10 -10.99
C PHE A 204 -5.26 -11.47 -9.84
N ASN A 205 -6.37 -12.12 -10.15
CA ASN A 205 -7.33 -12.57 -9.16
C ASN A 205 -6.95 -13.97 -8.67
N SER A 206 -6.82 -14.19 -7.36
CA SER A 206 -6.40 -15.48 -6.79
C SER A 206 -7.49 -16.09 -5.94
N GLN A 207 -7.94 -17.28 -6.34
CA GLN A 207 -8.99 -17.99 -5.62
C GLN A 207 -8.45 -18.70 -4.38
N HIS A 208 -7.26 -19.28 -4.47
CA HIS A 208 -6.67 -20.02 -3.36
C HIS A 208 -6.30 -19.12 -2.18
N ALA A 209 -6.13 -17.81 -2.39
CA ALA A 209 -5.94 -16.86 -1.29
C ALA A 209 -7.08 -16.94 -0.25
N GLY A 210 -8.32 -17.22 -0.67
CA GLY A 210 -9.46 -17.33 0.23
C GLY A 210 -9.39 -18.51 1.21
N TYR A 211 -8.64 -19.58 0.88
CA TYR A 211 -8.79 -20.87 1.56
C TYR A 211 -7.49 -21.64 1.84
N TYR A 212 -6.39 -21.31 1.16
CA TYR A 212 -5.14 -22.04 1.24
C TYR A 212 -4.05 -21.25 1.99
N ALA A 213 -2.92 -21.91 2.24
CA ALA A 213 -1.76 -21.33 2.89
C ALA A 213 -0.96 -20.43 1.93
N ALA A 214 -0.12 -19.56 2.49
CA ALA A 214 0.68 -18.61 1.71
C ALA A 214 1.60 -19.28 0.67
N ASP A 215 2.11 -20.49 0.99
CA ASP A 215 3.01 -21.26 0.11
C ASP A 215 2.38 -21.62 -1.24
N ASN A 216 1.05 -21.69 -1.34
CA ASN A 216 0.35 -21.91 -2.61
C ASN A 216 0.53 -20.73 -3.58
N LEU A 217 0.64 -19.50 -3.06
CA LEU A 217 0.74 -18.28 -3.86
C LEU A 217 2.13 -17.66 -3.91
N GLN A 218 3.05 -18.11 -3.05
CA GLN A 218 4.44 -17.66 -3.06
C GLN A 218 5.07 -17.67 -4.48
N PRO A 219 4.83 -18.68 -5.34
CA PRO A 219 5.37 -18.69 -6.70
C PRO A 219 4.87 -17.54 -7.60
N TYR A 220 3.70 -16.96 -7.30
CA TYR A 220 3.10 -15.86 -8.06
C TYR A 220 3.42 -14.48 -7.47
N ALA A 221 4.10 -14.41 -6.32
CA ALA A 221 4.35 -13.17 -5.55
C ALA A 221 5.01 -12.03 -6.36
N ALA A 222 5.79 -12.39 -7.40
CA ALA A 222 6.50 -11.44 -8.25
C ALA A 222 5.64 -10.89 -9.41
N SER A 223 4.47 -11.47 -9.68
CA SER A 223 3.62 -11.18 -10.84
C SER A 223 2.47 -10.23 -10.53
N ALA A 224 2.55 -9.48 -9.42
CA ALA A 224 1.53 -8.51 -9.01
C ALA A 224 2.13 -7.29 -8.29
N ASP A 225 1.52 -6.13 -8.52
CA ASP A 225 1.78 -4.87 -7.82
C ASP A 225 0.78 -4.62 -6.70
N PHE A 226 -0.42 -5.21 -6.82
CA PHE A 226 -1.45 -5.28 -5.81
C PHE A 226 -2.18 -6.62 -5.93
N TRP A 227 -2.84 -7.04 -4.85
CA TRP A 227 -3.47 -8.34 -4.73
C TRP A 227 -4.97 -8.28 -4.98
N MET A 228 -5.51 -9.39 -5.46
CA MET A 228 -6.94 -9.59 -5.64
C MET A 228 -7.33 -11.03 -5.30
N ALA A 229 -8.43 -11.23 -4.60
CA ALA A 229 -8.94 -12.56 -4.25
C ALA A 229 -10.47 -12.58 -4.19
N GLU A 230 -11.05 -13.77 -4.27
CA GLU A 230 -12.48 -13.99 -4.18
C GLU A 230 -12.90 -14.80 -2.92
N PRO A 231 -12.94 -14.18 -1.73
CA PRO A 231 -13.44 -14.85 -0.53
C PRO A 231 -14.96 -15.01 -0.61
N TYR A 232 -15.41 -16.07 -1.29
CA TYR A 232 -16.83 -16.36 -1.54
C TYR A 232 -17.65 -16.63 -0.29
N GLY A 233 -18.94 -16.37 -0.42
CA GLY A 233 -19.97 -16.86 0.50
C GLY A 233 -20.15 -16.01 1.75
N SER A 234 -20.84 -16.59 2.73
CA SER A 234 -21.24 -15.92 3.98
C SER A 234 -20.14 -15.86 5.04
N ASP A 235 -19.05 -16.61 4.86
CA ASP A 235 -17.98 -16.74 5.82
C ASP A 235 -17.04 -15.52 5.84
N PHE A 236 -16.63 -15.10 7.04
CA PHE A 236 -15.71 -13.99 7.28
C PHE A 236 -14.26 -14.47 7.44
N ASP A 237 -14.03 -15.77 7.71
CA ASP A 237 -12.70 -16.36 7.87
C ASP A 237 -11.90 -16.30 6.56
N SER A 238 -12.57 -16.51 5.41
CA SER A 238 -11.96 -16.40 4.07
C SER A 238 -11.36 -15.02 3.77
N VAL A 239 -11.97 -13.94 4.28
CA VAL A 239 -11.42 -12.58 4.17
C VAL A 239 -10.12 -12.45 4.96
N VAL A 240 -10.09 -12.98 6.19
CA VAL A 240 -8.89 -12.97 7.03
C VAL A 240 -7.79 -13.81 6.40
N ASN A 241 -8.14 -14.98 5.85
CA ASN A 241 -7.19 -15.86 5.19
C ASN A 241 -6.54 -15.18 3.98
N ALA A 242 -7.34 -14.59 3.09
CA ALA A 242 -6.84 -13.87 1.92
C ALA A 242 -5.86 -12.75 2.30
N VAL A 243 -6.25 -11.92 3.27
CA VAL A 243 -5.38 -10.83 3.76
C VAL A 243 -4.08 -11.38 4.37
N SER A 244 -4.16 -12.44 5.17
CA SER A 244 -2.99 -13.06 5.82
C SER A 244 -2.03 -13.65 4.79
N VAL A 245 -2.56 -14.40 3.81
CA VAL A 245 -1.80 -15.00 2.70
C VAL A 245 -1.05 -13.93 1.92
N PHE A 246 -1.74 -12.85 1.53
CA PHE A 246 -1.13 -11.76 0.77
C PHE A 246 -0.07 -11.00 1.55
N ASN A 247 -0.35 -10.66 2.81
CA ASN A 247 0.63 -9.97 3.65
C ASN A 247 1.86 -10.85 3.98
N THR A 248 1.68 -12.16 4.08
CA THR A 248 2.80 -13.10 4.28
C THR A 248 3.69 -13.17 3.04
N ASN A 249 3.11 -13.18 1.84
CA ASN A 249 3.86 -13.24 0.59
C ASN A 249 4.54 -11.90 0.27
N LYS A 250 3.78 -10.80 0.22
CA LYS A 250 4.28 -9.46 -0.09
C LYS A 250 3.25 -8.41 0.30
N PRO A 251 3.44 -7.63 1.38
CA PRO A 251 2.52 -6.56 1.77
C PRO A 251 2.35 -5.53 0.65
N GLN A 252 1.14 -5.48 0.09
CA GLN A 252 0.73 -4.64 -1.04
C GLN A 252 -0.75 -4.26 -0.85
N PRO A 253 -1.31 -3.35 -1.66
CA PRO A 253 -2.75 -3.11 -1.62
C PRO A 253 -3.51 -4.41 -1.93
N ILE A 254 -4.58 -4.69 -1.19
CA ILE A 254 -5.42 -5.87 -1.38
C ILE A 254 -6.81 -5.42 -1.78
N TRP A 255 -7.33 -5.92 -2.90
CA TRP A 255 -8.70 -5.76 -3.33
C TRP A 255 -9.41 -7.12 -3.23
N LEU A 256 -10.72 -7.12 -2.97
CA LEU A 256 -11.50 -8.35 -2.87
C LEU A 256 -12.69 -8.34 -3.82
N TYR A 257 -12.98 -9.49 -4.38
CA TYR A 257 -14.21 -9.80 -5.09
C TYR A 257 -15.13 -10.61 -4.18
N GLN A 258 -16.23 -10.00 -3.78
CA GLN A 258 -17.23 -10.64 -2.95
C GLN A 258 -18.31 -11.24 -3.85
N ASP A 259 -18.49 -12.55 -3.78
CA ASP A 259 -19.55 -13.29 -4.48
C ASP A 259 -20.33 -14.19 -3.51
N ALA A 260 -21.47 -14.72 -3.96
CA ALA A 260 -22.35 -15.65 -3.26
C ALA A 260 -22.76 -15.17 -1.86
N ILE A 261 -22.82 -13.84 -1.68
CA ILE A 261 -23.08 -13.20 -0.40
C ILE A 261 -24.54 -12.75 -0.29
N ASP A 262 -25.16 -13.06 0.84
CA ASP A 262 -26.50 -12.58 1.18
C ASP A 262 -26.51 -11.08 1.46
N ALA A 263 -27.60 -10.41 1.09
CA ALA A 263 -27.75 -8.96 1.24
C ALA A 263 -27.49 -8.47 2.68
N THR A 264 -27.86 -9.27 3.69
CA THR A 264 -27.67 -8.96 5.12
C THR A 264 -26.21 -9.00 5.57
N LEU A 265 -25.33 -9.65 4.80
CA LEU A 265 -23.91 -9.82 5.12
C LEU A 265 -23.00 -8.85 4.35
N ILE A 266 -23.49 -8.23 3.27
CA ILE A 266 -22.74 -7.28 2.44
C ILE A 266 -22.11 -6.16 3.27
N VAL A 267 -22.90 -5.48 4.10
CA VAL A 267 -22.42 -4.36 4.93
C VAL A 267 -21.38 -4.80 5.96
N PRO A 268 -21.66 -5.74 6.89
CA PRO A 268 -20.67 -6.15 7.88
C PRO A 268 -19.41 -6.77 7.27
N LYS A 269 -19.53 -7.55 6.18
CA LYS A 269 -18.36 -8.19 5.53
C LYS A 269 -17.47 -7.16 4.83
N ALA A 270 -18.05 -6.12 4.22
CA ALA A 270 -17.28 -5.02 3.66
C ALA A 270 -16.46 -4.27 4.74
N TYR A 271 -17.07 -3.96 5.88
CA TYR A 271 -16.34 -3.34 6.99
C TYR A 271 -15.28 -4.29 7.58
N TRP A 272 -15.56 -5.58 7.64
CA TRP A 272 -14.59 -6.59 8.07
C TRP A 272 -13.36 -6.62 7.15
N ALA A 273 -13.59 -6.58 5.82
CA ALA A 273 -12.51 -6.44 4.84
C ALA A 273 -11.67 -5.19 5.09
N ILE A 274 -12.30 -4.01 5.23
CA ILE A 274 -11.59 -2.77 5.53
C ILE A 274 -10.77 -2.89 6.80
N ILE A 275 -11.35 -3.37 7.91
CA ILE A 275 -10.68 -3.57 9.21
C ILE A 275 -9.41 -4.40 9.07
N ASN A 276 -9.41 -5.40 8.18
CA ASN A 276 -8.27 -6.26 7.90
C ASN A 276 -7.27 -5.67 6.88
N GLY A 277 -7.44 -4.42 6.43
CA GLY A 277 -6.49 -3.71 5.58
C GLY A 277 -6.77 -3.78 4.07
N VAL A 278 -7.96 -4.25 3.68
CA VAL A 278 -8.40 -4.23 2.28
C VAL A 278 -8.61 -2.79 1.82
N THR A 279 -8.13 -2.49 0.62
CA THR A 279 -8.19 -1.16 -0.03
C THR A 279 -9.05 -1.14 -1.30
N GLY A 280 -9.70 -2.27 -1.62
CA GLY A 280 -10.69 -2.34 -2.69
C GLY A 280 -11.74 -3.42 -2.45
N ILE A 281 -13.00 -3.13 -2.73
CA ILE A 281 -14.12 -4.06 -2.60
C ILE A 281 -14.94 -4.00 -3.88
N HIS A 282 -15.03 -5.13 -4.58
CA HIS A 282 -15.91 -5.29 -5.71
C HIS A 282 -16.86 -6.46 -5.49
N TYR A 283 -17.98 -6.46 -6.18
CA TYR A 283 -18.97 -7.53 -6.13
C TYR A 283 -19.08 -8.23 -7.50
N PHE A 284 -19.04 -9.55 -7.47
CA PHE A 284 -19.21 -10.44 -8.63
C PHE A 284 -20.54 -11.19 -8.50
N ASP A 285 -21.32 -11.47 -9.55
CA ASP A 285 -21.37 -10.83 -10.87
C ASP A 285 -22.41 -9.69 -10.90
N TRP A 286 -22.23 -8.69 -11.77
CA TRP A 286 -23.14 -7.53 -11.83
C TRP A 286 -24.60 -7.92 -12.09
N ASP A 287 -24.86 -8.91 -12.96
CA ASP A 287 -26.22 -9.29 -13.33
C ASP A 287 -26.98 -9.94 -12.17
N GLY A 288 -26.32 -10.81 -11.40
CA GLY A 288 -26.86 -11.40 -10.18
C GLY A 288 -27.13 -10.35 -9.10
N PHE A 289 -26.22 -9.38 -8.94
CA PHE A 289 -26.42 -8.28 -8.00
C PHE A 289 -27.56 -7.37 -8.43
N LYS A 290 -27.60 -6.94 -9.69
CA LYS A 290 -28.64 -6.06 -10.25
C LYS A 290 -30.03 -6.69 -10.18
N ALA A 291 -30.12 -8.02 -10.30
CA ALA A 291 -31.38 -8.75 -10.18
C ALA A 291 -31.95 -8.78 -8.75
N ASP A 292 -31.12 -8.58 -7.72
CA ASP A 292 -31.55 -8.55 -6.31
C ASP A 292 -31.52 -7.13 -5.74
N SER A 293 -32.71 -6.52 -5.61
CA SER A 293 -32.86 -5.17 -5.05
C SER A 293 -32.31 -5.01 -3.62
N ASN A 294 -32.30 -6.08 -2.80
CA ASN A 294 -31.74 -6.03 -1.45
C ASN A 294 -30.22 -5.97 -1.49
N LYS A 295 -29.58 -6.76 -2.37
CA LYS A 295 -28.13 -6.69 -2.58
C LYS A 295 -27.71 -5.34 -3.13
N MET A 296 -28.48 -4.77 -4.07
CA MET A 296 -28.24 -3.42 -4.60
C MET A 296 -28.35 -2.34 -3.53
N ALA A 297 -29.34 -2.43 -2.63
CA ALA A 297 -29.50 -1.49 -1.53
C ALA A 297 -28.36 -1.59 -0.52
N ALA A 298 -27.97 -2.81 -0.13
CA ALA A 298 -26.88 -3.05 0.80
C ALA A 298 -25.52 -2.60 0.23
N THR A 299 -25.27 -2.85 -1.05
CA THR A 299 -24.04 -2.38 -1.73
C THR A 299 -24.01 -0.85 -1.80
N LYS A 300 -25.14 -0.22 -2.13
CA LYS A 300 -25.25 1.25 -2.14
C LYS A 300 -24.96 1.85 -0.77
N GLN A 301 -25.45 1.19 0.28
CA GLN A 301 -25.14 1.57 1.65
C GLN A 301 -23.63 1.49 1.91
N VAL A 302 -22.98 0.34 1.61
CA VAL A 302 -21.52 0.19 1.74
C VAL A 302 -20.78 1.30 1.01
N PHE A 303 -21.09 1.52 -0.27
CA PHE A 303 -20.38 2.51 -1.07
C PHE A 303 -20.56 3.93 -0.56
N THR A 304 -21.78 4.31 -0.17
CA THR A 304 -22.07 5.63 0.38
C THR A 304 -21.31 5.88 1.69
N GLU A 305 -21.35 4.90 2.59
CA GLU A 305 -20.71 5.01 3.89
C GLU A 305 -19.19 5.01 3.78
N LEU A 306 -18.59 4.06 3.06
CA LEU A 306 -17.14 3.96 2.89
C LEU A 306 -16.57 5.16 2.11
N ASN A 307 -17.32 5.71 1.14
CA ASN A 307 -16.93 6.96 0.48
C ASN A 307 -16.84 8.13 1.49
N THR A 308 -17.75 8.19 2.46
CA THR A 308 -17.73 9.20 3.53
C THR A 308 -16.56 8.99 4.50
N LEU A 309 -16.07 7.76 4.64
CA LEU A 309 -14.99 7.38 5.55
C LEU A 309 -13.60 7.34 4.91
N LYS A 310 -13.42 7.75 3.64
CA LYS A 310 -12.12 7.67 2.95
C LYS A 310 -10.97 8.31 3.72
N SER A 311 -11.17 9.51 4.25
CA SER A 311 -10.12 10.20 5.03
C SER A 311 -9.80 9.49 6.34
N ALA A 312 -10.81 8.86 6.97
CA ALA A 312 -10.61 8.02 8.14
C ALA A 312 -9.86 6.73 7.79
N ILE A 313 -10.29 5.97 6.78
CA ILE A 313 -9.70 4.68 6.40
C ILE A 313 -8.19 4.81 6.13
N PHE A 314 -7.80 5.87 5.41
CA PHE A 314 -6.41 6.18 5.09
C PHE A 314 -5.75 7.17 6.06
N GLY A 315 -6.40 7.49 7.16
CA GLY A 315 -5.90 8.39 8.19
C GLY A 315 -4.77 7.76 9.01
N THR A 316 -4.26 8.52 9.97
CA THR A 316 -3.20 8.04 10.87
C THR A 316 -3.71 6.85 11.67
N LYS A 317 -2.93 5.77 11.73
CA LYS A 317 -3.27 4.57 12.51
C LYS A 317 -3.19 4.86 14.01
N TYR A 318 -4.23 4.49 14.74
CA TYR A 318 -4.31 4.62 16.20
C TYR A 318 -4.74 3.30 16.85
N ASP A 319 -4.54 2.16 16.17
CA ASP A 319 -5.01 0.85 16.61
C ASP A 319 -4.47 0.47 18.01
N SER A 320 -3.25 0.89 18.37
CA SER A 320 -2.66 0.66 19.70
C SER A 320 -3.33 1.41 20.84
N SER A 321 -4.10 2.48 20.55
CA SER A 321 -4.81 3.29 21.55
C SER A 321 -6.16 2.69 21.96
N VAL A 322 -6.57 1.58 21.33
CA VAL A 322 -7.87 0.94 21.53
C VAL A 322 -7.72 -0.51 21.95
N THR A 323 -8.50 -0.93 22.94
CA THR A 323 -8.74 -2.34 23.21
C THR A 323 -10.24 -2.61 23.22
N ALA A 324 -10.69 -3.68 22.56
CA ALA A 324 -12.09 -4.06 22.51
C ALA A 324 -12.34 -5.43 23.17
N THR A 325 -13.60 -5.73 23.47
CA THR A 325 -14.04 -7.10 23.82
C THR A 325 -13.56 -8.09 22.76
N ALA A 326 -12.99 -9.22 23.20
CA ALA A 326 -12.54 -10.29 22.31
C ALA A 326 -13.65 -10.74 21.34
N GLY A 327 -13.30 -10.94 20.08
CA GLY A 327 -14.23 -11.28 19.00
C GLY A 327 -14.76 -10.09 18.21
N ILE A 328 -14.61 -8.85 18.70
CA ILE A 328 -14.92 -7.64 17.92
C ILE A 328 -13.69 -7.24 17.11
N GLY A 329 -13.81 -7.17 15.79
CA GLY A 329 -12.80 -6.55 14.94
C GLY A 329 -12.83 -5.05 15.09
N THR A 330 -11.67 -4.42 15.09
CA THR A 330 -11.54 -2.97 15.24
C THR A 330 -10.47 -2.40 14.33
N MET A 331 -10.75 -1.21 13.78
CA MET A 331 -9.77 -0.34 13.17
C MET A 331 -9.93 1.06 13.77
N ALA A 332 -8.86 1.60 14.35
CA ALA A 332 -8.83 2.96 14.90
C ALA A 332 -7.99 3.89 14.03
N ARG A 333 -8.57 5.02 13.66
CA ARG A 333 -7.96 6.00 12.75
C ARG A 333 -8.18 7.41 13.24
N TYR A 334 -7.23 8.29 12.96
CA TYR A 334 -7.35 9.71 13.21
C TYR A 334 -7.29 10.49 11.90
N ASP A 335 -8.25 11.38 11.70
CA ASP A 335 -8.28 12.33 10.60
C ASP A 335 -7.82 13.72 11.11
N PRO A 336 -6.59 14.15 10.77
CA PRO A 336 -6.08 15.46 11.18
C PRO A 336 -6.82 16.62 10.53
N ALA A 337 -7.48 16.42 9.38
CA ALA A 337 -8.19 17.50 8.69
C ALA A 337 -9.46 17.93 9.45
N THR A 338 -10.08 17.00 10.18
CA THR A 338 -11.31 17.24 10.94
C THR A 338 -11.13 17.13 12.45
N ASP A 339 -9.91 16.89 12.93
CA ASP A 339 -9.60 16.57 14.33
C ASP A 339 -10.53 15.50 14.93
N ALA A 340 -10.73 14.42 14.17
CA ALA A 340 -11.69 13.38 14.47
C ALA A 340 -11.02 12.02 14.63
N PHE A 341 -11.40 11.31 15.69
CA PHE A 341 -11.04 9.92 15.89
C PHE A 341 -12.20 9.03 15.45
N TYR A 342 -11.87 8.04 14.63
CA TYR A 342 -12.80 7.06 14.08
C TYR A 342 -12.45 5.67 14.60
N LEU A 343 -13.44 4.94 15.06
CA LEU A 343 -13.33 3.53 15.42
C LEU A 343 -14.35 2.73 14.61
N LEU A 344 -13.87 2.02 13.59
CA LEU A 344 -14.67 1.10 12.79
C LEU A 344 -14.65 -0.25 13.49
N THR A 345 -15.83 -0.85 13.66
CA THR A 345 -15.97 -2.10 14.41
C THR A 345 -16.93 -3.06 13.73
N VAL A 346 -16.68 -4.35 13.89
CA VAL A 346 -17.53 -5.42 13.37
C VAL A 346 -17.61 -6.55 14.40
N ASN A 347 -18.81 -7.08 14.60
CA ASN A 347 -19.05 -8.39 15.22
C ASN A 347 -19.21 -9.43 14.08
N PRO A 348 -18.10 -10.06 13.64
CA PRO A 348 -18.09 -10.93 12.46
C PRO A 348 -18.83 -12.24 12.71
N LEU A 349 -19.34 -12.86 11.64
CA LEU A 349 -19.78 -14.25 11.66
C LEU A 349 -18.58 -15.16 11.42
N LEU A 350 -17.75 -15.35 12.45
CA LEU A 350 -16.72 -16.40 12.42
C LEU A 350 -17.38 -17.72 12.75
N SER A 351 -16.82 -18.81 12.24
CA SER A 351 -17.31 -20.19 12.43
C SER A 351 -17.73 -20.47 13.89
N GLY A 352 -19.04 -20.44 14.16
CA GLY A 352 -19.65 -20.70 15.46
C GLY A 352 -20.00 -19.50 16.34
N ASN A 353 -19.77 -18.25 15.90
CA ASN A 353 -20.09 -17.05 16.68
C ASN A 353 -21.14 -16.16 15.99
N VAL A 354 -22.42 -16.41 16.31
CA VAL A 354 -23.58 -15.57 15.91
C VAL A 354 -24.16 -14.79 17.09
N SER A 355 -23.47 -14.78 18.23
CA SER A 355 -24.04 -14.28 19.47
C SER A 355 -24.07 -12.76 19.51
N ASN A 356 -25.11 -12.22 20.17
CA ASN A 356 -25.13 -10.81 20.51
C ASN A 356 -24.05 -10.56 21.57
N ILE A 357 -23.22 -9.53 21.38
CA ILE A 357 -22.10 -9.20 22.25
C ILE A 357 -22.30 -7.80 22.82
N GLN A 358 -22.16 -7.66 24.14
CA GLN A 358 -21.95 -6.36 24.77
C GLN A 358 -20.46 -6.02 24.66
N ALA A 359 -20.09 -5.21 23.67
CA ALA A 359 -18.72 -4.79 23.47
C ALA A 359 -18.36 -3.67 24.46
N ASN A 360 -17.17 -3.75 25.04
CA ASN A 360 -16.55 -2.71 25.84
C ASN A 360 -15.30 -2.26 25.09
N PHE A 361 -15.16 -0.95 24.93
CA PHE A 361 -14.02 -0.32 24.26
C PHE A 361 -13.27 0.52 25.29
N SER A 362 -11.99 0.22 25.48
CA SER A 362 -11.04 1.15 26.09
C SER A 362 -10.45 2.00 24.98
N VAL A 363 -10.51 3.32 25.12
CA VAL A 363 -9.91 4.29 24.20
C VAL A 363 -9.06 5.23 25.02
N GLN A 364 -7.75 5.18 24.80
CA GLN A 364 -6.79 6.00 25.53
C GLN A 364 -7.14 7.48 25.42
N GLY A 365 -7.03 8.21 26.53
CA GLY A 365 -7.31 9.65 26.57
C GLY A 365 -8.78 10.06 26.43
N LEU A 366 -9.72 9.12 26.26
CA LEU A 366 -11.14 9.44 26.16
C LEU A 366 -11.69 9.89 27.53
N ARG A 367 -12.33 11.07 27.57
CA ARG A 367 -12.89 11.62 28.81
C ARG A 367 -14.26 11.07 29.10
N ALA A 368 -14.62 10.97 30.38
CA ALA A 368 -16.01 10.77 30.78
C ALA A 368 -16.88 11.93 30.28
N GLY A 369 -18.10 11.62 29.83
CA GLY A 369 -19.06 12.61 29.34
C GLY A 369 -18.83 13.05 27.89
N THR A 370 -17.83 12.52 27.19
CA THR A 370 -17.62 12.80 25.76
C THR A 370 -18.73 12.16 24.96
N ALA A 371 -19.31 12.90 24.02
CA ALA A 371 -20.27 12.36 23.07
C ALA A 371 -19.52 11.51 22.02
N VAL A 372 -19.85 10.23 21.95
CA VAL A 372 -19.38 9.29 20.92
C VAL A 372 -20.52 9.10 19.93
N THR A 373 -20.41 9.71 18.75
CA THR A 373 -21.43 9.57 17.70
C THR A 373 -21.32 8.21 17.06
N VAL A 374 -22.42 7.46 17.01
CA VAL A 374 -22.48 6.21 16.22
C VAL A 374 -23.00 6.57 14.83
N MET A 375 -22.06 6.67 13.89
CA MET A 375 -22.35 7.08 12.53
C MET A 375 -23.34 6.12 11.88
N PHE A 376 -24.19 6.66 11.00
CA PHE A 376 -25.19 5.91 10.22
C PHE A 376 -26.32 5.24 11.03
N GLU A 377 -26.32 5.37 12.36
CA GLU A 377 -27.37 4.84 13.24
C GLU A 377 -28.16 5.94 13.96
N ASN A 378 -27.82 7.21 13.72
CA ASN A 378 -28.48 8.38 14.31
C ASN A 378 -28.59 8.31 15.86
N ARG A 379 -27.52 7.86 16.52
CA ARG A 379 -27.44 7.77 17.98
C ARG A 379 -26.09 8.23 18.50
N THR A 380 -26.02 8.52 19.79
CA THR A 380 -24.81 8.93 20.50
C THR A 380 -24.71 8.16 21.81
N ILE A 381 -23.49 7.78 22.17
CA ILE A 381 -23.16 7.16 23.46
C ILE A 381 -22.39 8.18 24.28
N THR A 382 -22.71 8.29 25.57
CA THR A 382 -21.90 9.08 26.51
C THR A 382 -20.77 8.20 27.03
N SER A 383 -19.52 8.57 26.77
CA SER A 383 -18.38 7.81 27.25
C SER A 383 -18.23 7.86 28.76
N VAL A 384 -17.61 6.82 29.31
CA VAL A 384 -16.99 6.86 30.64
C VAL A 384 -15.52 7.26 30.49
N ALA A 385 -14.82 7.47 31.61
CA ALA A 385 -13.39 7.76 31.55
C ALA A 385 -12.64 6.56 30.96
N GLY A 386 -11.89 6.80 29.89
CA GLY A 386 -11.10 5.82 29.18
C GLY A 386 -11.88 4.88 28.26
N GLY A 387 -13.19 5.05 28.04
CA GLY A 387 -13.92 4.08 27.22
C GLY A 387 -15.43 4.27 27.10
N PHE A 388 -16.08 3.32 26.45
CA PHE A 388 -17.54 3.21 26.33
C PHE A 388 -17.95 1.76 26.02
N SER A 389 -19.26 1.48 26.07
CA SER A 389 -19.80 0.16 25.77
C SER A 389 -20.96 0.25 24.77
N ASP A 390 -21.13 -0.78 23.94
CA ASP A 390 -22.20 -0.84 22.95
C ASP A 390 -22.64 -2.28 22.64
N ALA A 391 -23.89 -2.47 22.20
CA ALA A 391 -24.48 -3.79 21.99
C ALA A 391 -24.48 -4.16 20.50
N PHE A 392 -23.82 -5.26 20.15
CA PHE A 392 -23.73 -5.77 18.78
C PHE A 392 -24.64 -6.97 18.60
N THR A 393 -25.34 -7.03 17.47
CA THR A 393 -25.93 -8.28 16.98
C THR A 393 -24.88 -9.09 16.20
N GLY A 394 -25.12 -10.38 15.97
CA GLY A 394 -24.29 -11.14 15.02
C GLY A 394 -24.29 -10.48 13.63
N ALA A 395 -23.15 -10.46 12.95
CA ALA A 395 -22.98 -9.81 11.66
C ALA A 395 -23.34 -8.31 11.65
N SER A 396 -23.01 -7.57 12.71
CA SER A 396 -23.23 -6.12 12.74
C SER A 396 -21.92 -5.36 12.67
N ARG A 397 -22.00 -4.12 12.20
CA ARG A 397 -20.89 -3.16 12.21
C ARG A 397 -21.38 -1.88 12.85
N HIS A 398 -20.53 -1.25 13.64
CA HIS A 398 -20.75 0.11 14.14
C HIS A 398 -19.52 0.97 13.78
N VAL A 399 -19.75 2.26 13.58
CA VAL A 399 -18.69 3.23 13.31
C VAL A 399 -18.82 4.37 14.31
N TYR A 400 -17.80 4.53 15.15
CA TYR A 400 -17.79 5.57 16.17
C TYR A 400 -16.97 6.75 15.71
N LEU A 401 -17.51 7.95 15.91
CA LEU A 401 -16.84 9.22 15.67
C LEU A 401 -16.72 9.97 17.00
N ILE A 402 -15.50 10.35 17.35
CA ILE A 402 -15.17 11.15 18.53
C ILE A 402 -14.52 12.43 18.02
N SER A 403 -15.28 13.53 18.04
CA SER A 403 -14.80 14.84 17.59
C SER A 403 -13.92 15.51 18.64
N ASN A 404 -13.00 16.38 18.20
CA ASN A 404 -12.07 17.13 19.06
C ASN A 404 -11.21 16.22 19.94
N TYR A 405 -10.84 15.06 19.42
CA TYR A 405 -10.14 14.03 20.18
C TYR A 405 -8.80 14.56 20.71
N LEU A 406 -8.02 15.27 19.88
CA LEU A 406 -6.73 15.81 20.30
C LEU A 406 -6.81 17.13 21.08
N ASN A 407 -7.97 17.80 21.12
CA ASN A 407 -8.20 18.99 21.94
C ASN A 407 -8.63 18.63 23.38
N SER A 408 -8.54 17.35 23.73
CA SER A 408 -8.51 16.86 25.10
C SER A 408 -7.17 17.31 25.74
N PRO A 409 -7.13 18.23 26.73
CA PRO A 409 -5.92 18.61 27.50
C PRO A 409 -5.08 17.48 28.12
N SER A 410 -5.38 16.21 27.86
CA SER A 410 -4.65 15.04 28.33
C SER A 410 -4.06 14.20 27.20
N LEU A 411 -4.20 14.61 25.93
CA LEU A 411 -3.57 13.88 24.83
C LEU A 411 -2.20 14.50 24.51
N ASP A 412 -1.18 13.70 24.73
CA ASP A 412 0.18 14.03 24.39
C ASP A 412 0.40 13.99 22.87
N LYS A 413 1.06 15.02 22.35
CA LYS A 413 1.42 15.17 20.93
C LYS A 413 2.91 15.31 20.73
N THR A 414 3.68 15.37 21.82
CA THR A 414 5.12 15.57 21.74
C THR A 414 5.76 14.21 21.61
N PRO A 415 6.48 13.92 20.51
CA PRO A 415 7.25 12.68 20.44
C PRO A 415 8.28 12.58 21.57
N PRO A 416 8.71 11.35 21.91
CA PRO A 416 9.83 11.15 22.81
C PRO A 416 11.03 12.00 22.38
N THR A 417 11.63 12.68 23.32
CA THR A 417 12.90 13.36 23.13
C THR A 417 14.06 12.44 23.48
N TRP A 418 15.25 12.76 22.97
CA TRP A 418 16.46 12.06 23.34
C TRP A 418 17.64 13.02 23.40
N THR A 419 18.65 12.63 24.17
CA THR A 419 19.92 13.35 24.27
C THR A 419 21.06 12.43 23.91
N CYS A 420 21.92 12.91 23.01
CA CYS A 420 23.19 12.29 22.68
C CYS A 420 24.32 12.90 23.49
N CYS A 421 25.44 12.24 23.74
CA CYS A 421 25.66 10.86 24.15
C CYS A 421 26.88 10.93 25.09
N THR A 422 27.06 9.99 26.01
CA THR A 422 28.38 9.83 26.68
C THR A 422 29.15 8.68 26.07
N TYR A 423 30.45 8.90 25.85
CA TYR A 423 31.36 7.92 25.24
C TYR A 423 32.25 7.33 26.31
N THR A 424 32.31 6.01 26.37
CA THR A 424 33.25 5.29 27.25
C THR A 424 33.92 4.15 26.48
N GLY A 425 35.22 3.97 26.65
CA GLY A 425 35.99 2.93 25.95
C GLY A 425 37.32 3.43 25.40
N SER A 426 38.14 2.49 24.94
CA SER A 426 39.43 2.76 24.29
C SER A 426 39.74 1.64 23.29
N GLY A 427 40.26 1.97 22.11
CA GLY A 427 40.67 1.00 21.09
C GLY A 427 39.63 0.83 19.98
N SER A 428 39.20 -0.40 19.70
CA SER A 428 38.25 -0.78 18.64
C SER A 428 36.86 -1.14 19.17
N SER A 429 36.56 -0.78 20.42
CA SER A 429 35.25 -0.98 21.03
C SER A 429 34.94 0.20 21.95
N TYR A 430 33.81 0.84 21.68
CA TYR A 430 33.28 1.96 22.45
C TYR A 430 31.84 1.67 22.83
N THR A 431 31.48 2.14 24.01
CA THR A 431 30.10 2.16 24.49
C THR A 431 29.58 3.58 24.43
N ILE A 432 28.48 3.75 23.71
CA ILE A 432 27.75 5.00 23.53
C ILE A 432 26.49 4.90 24.38
N THR A 433 26.27 5.86 25.27
CA THR A 433 25.05 5.91 26.08
C THR A 433 24.14 7.02 25.61
N PHE A 434 22.89 6.66 25.31
CA PHE A 434 21.78 7.54 24.96
C PHE A 434 20.86 7.70 26.16
N THR A 435 20.10 8.79 26.19
CA THR A 435 18.98 8.94 27.13
C THR A 435 17.73 9.37 26.37
N ALA A 436 16.68 8.56 26.42
CA ALA A 436 15.37 8.86 25.87
C ALA A 436 14.40 9.28 26.99
N GLN A 437 13.49 10.20 26.70
CA GLN A 437 12.45 10.62 27.63
C GLN A 437 11.24 11.13 26.87
N ASP A 438 10.07 10.68 27.27
CA ASP A 438 8.83 11.36 26.94
C ASP A 438 8.23 12.00 28.20
N THR A 439 7.99 13.31 28.19
CA THR A 439 7.46 14.03 29.36
C THR A 439 5.93 14.13 29.39
N GLY A 440 5.26 13.76 28.30
CA GLY A 440 3.81 13.84 28.18
C GLY A 440 3.15 12.55 28.65
N SER A 441 2.99 11.61 27.74
CA SER A 441 2.33 10.32 27.93
C SER A 441 3.28 9.26 28.50
N GLY A 442 4.58 9.49 28.43
CA GLY A 442 5.61 8.58 28.90
C GLY A 442 6.04 7.58 27.84
N LEU A 443 7.25 7.04 28.00
CA LEU A 443 7.88 6.18 27.00
C LEU A 443 7.20 4.81 26.94
N GLN A 444 6.86 4.36 25.73
CA GLN A 444 6.30 3.03 25.47
C GLN A 444 7.39 2.04 25.04
N SER A 445 8.24 2.40 24.08
CA SER A 445 9.26 1.50 23.55
C SER A 445 10.53 2.21 23.10
N ILE A 446 11.64 1.47 23.14
CA ILE A 446 12.91 1.80 22.51
C ILE A 446 13.24 0.59 21.64
N LEU A 447 13.10 0.72 20.32
CA LEU A 447 13.28 -0.38 19.37
C LEU A 447 14.53 -0.11 18.52
N PRO A 448 15.55 -0.99 18.56
CA PRO A 448 16.62 -0.95 17.56
C PRO A 448 16.02 -1.30 16.20
N VAL A 449 16.11 -0.38 15.25
CA VAL A 449 15.63 -0.57 13.86
C VAL A 449 16.77 -0.86 12.89
N GLU A 450 18.00 -0.47 13.26
CA GLU A 450 19.20 -0.78 12.48
C GLU A 450 20.38 -1.05 13.41
N LEU A 451 21.11 -2.13 13.19
CA LEU A 451 22.30 -2.52 13.95
C LEU A 451 23.34 -3.18 13.04
N VAL A 452 24.44 -2.47 12.80
CA VAL A 452 25.59 -2.99 12.04
C VAL A 452 26.82 -2.91 12.92
N ASN A 453 27.48 -4.05 13.15
CA ASN A 453 28.69 -4.16 13.97
C ASN A 453 28.52 -3.57 15.39
N ALA A 454 27.35 -3.73 15.98
CA ALA A 454 26.99 -3.13 17.25
C ALA A 454 26.10 -4.07 18.09
N THR A 455 26.21 -3.96 19.41
CA THR A 455 25.36 -4.65 20.38
C THR A 455 24.63 -3.63 21.24
N VAL A 456 23.36 -3.89 21.56
CA VAL A 456 22.52 -2.95 22.32
C VAL A 456 22.21 -3.49 23.70
N SER A 457 22.24 -2.61 24.70
CA SER A 457 21.73 -2.85 26.04
C SER A 457 20.67 -1.79 26.38
N ILE A 458 19.40 -2.19 26.29
CA ILE A 458 18.24 -1.40 26.72
C ILE A 458 17.76 -1.96 28.07
N PRO A 459 17.76 -1.16 29.15
CA PRO A 459 17.22 -1.63 30.43
C PRO A 459 15.71 -1.84 30.31
N LYS A 460 15.16 -2.76 31.11
CA LYS A 460 13.70 -2.83 31.28
C LYS A 460 13.23 -1.55 31.97
N PHE A 461 12.18 -0.94 31.44
CA PHE A 461 11.48 0.19 32.03
C PHE A 461 9.97 -0.08 32.05
N THR A 462 9.24 0.63 32.90
CA THR A 462 7.78 0.57 32.94
C THR A 462 7.22 1.40 31.78
N VAL A 463 6.38 0.80 30.95
CA VAL A 463 5.63 1.50 29.89
C VAL A 463 4.86 2.68 30.52
N GLY A 464 4.94 3.86 29.90
CA GLY A 464 4.38 5.11 30.43
C GLY A 464 5.31 5.86 31.38
N THR A 465 6.58 5.45 31.50
CA THR A 465 7.55 6.20 32.30
C THR A 465 7.82 7.56 31.70
N THR A 466 7.60 8.62 32.48
CA THR A 466 8.05 9.98 32.14
C THR A 466 9.46 10.27 32.64
N SER A 467 10.07 9.32 33.38
CA SER A 467 11.47 9.41 33.80
C SER A 467 12.41 9.04 32.65
N PRO A 468 13.58 9.69 32.52
CA PRO A 468 14.55 9.37 31.48
C PRO A 468 15.02 7.90 31.54
N VAL A 469 15.15 7.28 30.38
CA VAL A 469 15.65 5.90 30.20
C VAL A 469 17.00 5.97 29.50
N SER A 470 18.07 5.57 30.21
CA SER A 470 19.41 5.47 29.64
C SER A 470 19.64 4.08 29.04
N PHE A 471 20.10 4.01 27.80
CA PHE A 471 20.44 2.76 27.13
C PHE A 471 21.75 2.93 26.37
N SER A 472 22.40 1.82 26.03
CA SER A 472 23.73 1.88 25.43
C SER A 472 23.90 0.98 24.22
N VAL A 473 24.81 1.39 23.35
CA VAL A 473 25.33 0.64 22.22
C VAL A 473 26.79 0.36 22.50
N THR A 474 27.22 -0.89 22.36
CA THR A 474 28.65 -1.23 22.31
C THR A 474 29.00 -1.66 20.90
N GLU A 475 29.88 -0.88 20.27
CA GLU A 475 30.33 -1.10 18.90
C GLU A 475 31.48 -2.11 18.88
N SER A 476 31.52 -2.91 17.81
CA SER A 476 32.53 -3.94 17.57
C SER A 476 33.03 -3.84 16.12
N GLY A 477 34.01 -2.97 15.86
CA GLY A 477 34.58 -2.83 14.52
C GLY A 477 35.07 -1.42 14.20
N TRP A 478 35.35 -1.20 12.91
CA TRP A 478 35.85 0.08 12.38
C TRP A 478 34.74 0.97 11.79
N SER A 479 33.59 0.38 11.47
CA SER A 479 32.39 1.07 11.02
C SER A 479 31.16 0.40 11.61
N SER A 480 30.33 1.18 12.28
CA SER A 480 29.11 0.73 12.95
C SER A 480 27.99 1.71 12.67
N TYR A 481 26.79 1.17 12.61
CA TYR A 481 25.58 1.94 12.34
C TYR A 481 24.52 1.51 13.33
N VAL A 482 23.85 2.47 13.96
CA VAL A 482 22.76 2.20 14.88
C VAL A 482 21.61 3.17 14.66
N GLY A 483 20.43 2.61 14.44
CA GLY A 483 19.17 3.33 14.35
C GLY A 483 18.21 2.86 15.44
N PHE A 484 17.54 3.78 16.11
CA PHE A 484 16.46 3.49 17.06
C PHE A 484 15.18 4.21 16.69
N GLN A 485 14.05 3.56 16.97
CA GLN A 485 12.73 4.16 17.03
C GLN A 485 12.31 4.25 18.49
N LEU A 486 11.95 5.45 18.93
CA LEU A 486 11.31 5.71 20.23
C LEU A 486 9.81 5.88 20.00
N THR A 487 8.98 5.24 20.82
CA THR A 487 7.52 5.43 20.81
C THR A 487 7.05 5.78 22.22
N ASP A 488 6.19 6.78 22.37
CA ASP A 488 5.50 7.08 23.64
C ASP A 488 4.15 6.35 23.75
N GLU A 489 3.47 6.45 24.89
CA GLU A 489 2.16 5.83 25.05
C GLU A 489 1.08 6.45 24.15
N ALA A 490 1.21 7.71 23.74
CA ALA A 490 0.29 8.35 22.80
C ALA A 490 0.51 7.93 21.34
N GLY A 491 1.53 7.10 21.07
CA GLY A 491 1.88 6.61 19.73
C GLY A 491 2.71 7.61 18.91
N ASN A 492 3.19 8.70 19.50
CA ASN A 492 4.13 9.60 18.84
C ASN A 492 5.49 8.90 18.72
N ILE A 493 6.16 9.13 17.59
CA ILE A 493 7.41 8.45 17.24
C ILE A 493 8.53 9.47 17.04
N SER A 494 9.71 9.17 17.55
CA SER A 494 10.95 9.85 17.17
C SER A 494 12.03 8.83 16.81
N HIS A 495 13.00 9.26 16.00
CA HIS A 495 14.10 8.41 15.55
C HIS A 495 15.44 8.93 16.10
N ILE A 496 16.33 7.99 16.35
CA ILE A 496 17.75 8.23 16.69
C ILE A 496 18.53 7.55 15.57
N ASP A 497 19.24 8.32 14.75
CA ASP A 497 19.99 7.75 13.62
C ASP A 497 21.42 8.30 13.46
N PRO A 498 22.29 8.19 14.48
CA PRO A 498 23.66 8.63 14.33
C PRO A 498 24.51 7.59 13.58
N CYS A 499 25.18 8.05 12.51
CA CYS A 499 26.20 7.26 11.81
C CYS A 499 27.59 7.47 12.44
N TYR A 500 28.34 6.38 12.66
CA TYR A 500 29.66 6.39 13.32
C TYR A 500 30.76 5.86 12.42
N VAL A 501 31.86 6.61 12.32
CA VAL A 501 33.05 6.15 11.59
C VAL A 501 34.33 6.47 12.34
N ASP A 502 35.17 5.45 12.53
CA ASP A 502 36.53 5.62 13.02
C ASP A 502 37.47 5.97 11.87
N GLY A 503 37.95 7.22 11.86
CA GLY A 503 38.99 7.65 10.92
C GLY A 503 40.37 7.57 11.57
N SER A 504 41.30 6.88 10.91
CA SER A 504 42.70 6.83 11.32
C SER A 504 43.62 7.30 10.21
N ARG A 505 44.69 8.02 10.60
CA ARG A 505 45.75 8.44 9.70
C ARG A 505 46.81 7.36 9.61
N GLN A 506 46.80 6.58 8.54
CA GLN A 506 47.85 5.59 8.25
C GLN A 506 49.16 6.26 7.81
N ALA A 507 50.28 5.52 7.79
CA ALA A 507 51.53 6.01 7.21
C ALA A 507 51.43 6.08 5.67
N GLY A 508 52.00 7.13 5.06
CA GLY A 508 51.87 7.39 3.60
C GLY A 508 51.03 8.64 3.31
N GLU A 509 50.46 8.77 2.12
CA GLU A 509 49.51 9.85 1.77
C GLU A 509 48.18 9.72 2.55
N PRO A 510 47.43 10.81 2.80
CA PRO A 510 46.12 10.74 3.43
C PRO A 510 45.17 9.88 2.58
N ALA A 511 44.62 8.82 3.17
CA ALA A 511 43.65 7.96 2.50
C ALA A 511 42.23 8.42 2.86
N PRO A 512 41.42 8.87 1.89
CA PRO A 512 40.02 9.18 2.15
C PRO A 512 39.21 7.90 2.40
N PHE A 513 38.12 8.04 3.14
CA PHE A 513 37.08 7.03 3.26
C PHE A 513 35.71 7.67 3.02
N THR A 514 34.73 6.89 2.56
CA THR A 514 33.40 7.39 2.21
C THR A 514 32.35 6.80 3.14
N VAL A 515 31.40 7.63 3.57
CA VAL A 515 30.26 7.27 4.39
C VAL A 515 28.97 7.68 3.69
N SER A 516 27.93 6.87 3.81
CA SER A 516 26.58 7.27 3.38
C SER A 516 25.90 8.00 4.54
N VAL A 517 25.46 9.24 4.29
CA VAL A 517 24.88 10.15 5.28
C VAL A 517 23.54 10.64 4.75
N ASP A 518 22.47 10.56 5.54
CA ASP A 518 21.16 11.08 5.12
C ASP A 518 21.16 12.61 5.06
N ALA A 519 20.41 13.20 4.13
CA ALA A 519 20.28 14.64 3.97
C ALA A 519 19.79 15.37 5.23
N SER A 520 19.09 14.67 6.13
CA SER A 520 18.63 15.20 7.42
C SER A 520 19.74 15.35 8.47
N GLU A 521 20.90 14.73 8.26
CA GLU A 521 22.07 14.75 9.13
C GLU A 521 22.81 16.09 9.05
N GLY A 522 22.33 17.12 9.74
CA GLY A 522 22.90 18.47 9.59
C GLY A 522 24.15 18.78 10.43
N VAL A 523 24.61 17.86 11.28
CA VAL A 523 25.69 18.07 12.27
C VAL A 523 26.70 16.92 12.23
N LEU A 524 27.99 17.26 12.34
CA LEU A 524 29.09 16.32 12.55
C LEU A 524 29.82 16.66 13.86
N THR A 525 29.96 15.66 14.73
CA THR A 525 30.84 15.74 15.91
C THR A 525 32.12 14.94 15.66
N VAL A 526 33.26 15.60 15.84
CA VAL A 526 34.59 14.99 15.77
C VAL A 526 35.13 14.83 17.18
N VAL A 527 35.32 13.59 17.64
CA VAL A 527 36.00 13.26 18.89
C VAL A 527 37.44 12.88 18.57
N ASN A 528 38.34 13.85 18.69
CA ASN A 528 39.74 13.72 18.33
C ASN A 528 40.52 12.99 19.42
N ARG A 529 41.25 11.93 19.07
CA ARG A 529 41.97 11.09 20.06
C ARG A 529 43.36 11.65 20.40
N SER A 530 44.18 10.83 21.05
CA SER A 530 45.59 11.13 21.38
C SER A 530 46.48 9.93 21.03
N PRO A 531 47.33 10.01 19.97
CA PRO A 531 47.50 11.16 19.09
C PRO A 531 46.25 11.40 18.23
N GLY A 532 45.88 12.68 18.07
CA GLY A 532 44.71 13.09 17.29
C GLY A 532 45.05 13.46 15.85
N LEU A 533 44.02 13.59 15.02
CA LEU A 533 44.10 14.27 13.74
C LEU A 533 44.41 15.76 13.96
N LYS A 534 44.98 16.41 12.93
CA LYS A 534 45.23 17.86 12.95
C LYS A 534 44.19 18.61 12.15
N ASN A 535 43.86 18.13 10.96
CA ASN A 535 42.74 18.64 10.19
C ASN A 535 41.88 17.48 9.68
N VAL A 536 40.66 17.77 9.26
CA VAL A 536 39.77 16.85 8.55
C VAL A 536 39.15 17.59 7.38
N GLN A 537 39.25 17.03 6.19
CA GLN A 537 38.53 17.53 5.02
C GLN A 537 37.33 16.62 4.75
N ILE A 538 36.17 17.23 4.46
CA ILE A 538 34.90 16.54 4.24
C ILE A 538 34.35 17.02 2.91
N GLU A 539 34.00 16.10 2.03
CA GLU A 539 33.50 16.37 0.68
C GLU A 539 32.13 15.74 0.49
N GLY A 540 31.18 16.53 0.00
CA GLY A 540 29.84 16.08 -0.36
C GLY A 540 29.71 15.70 -1.84
N PRO A 541 28.58 15.09 -2.25
CA PRO A 541 28.41 14.50 -3.58
C PRO A 541 28.42 15.51 -4.74
N ILE A 542 28.24 16.81 -4.47
CA ILE A 542 28.17 17.87 -5.49
C ILE A 542 29.50 18.68 -5.53
N GLY A 543 30.59 18.15 -4.98
CA GLY A 543 31.90 18.82 -4.92
C GLY A 543 31.99 19.94 -3.88
N SER A 544 30.96 20.10 -3.05
CA SER A 544 30.98 20.93 -1.85
C SER A 544 31.97 20.33 -0.83
N HIS A 545 32.73 21.18 -0.13
CA HIS A 545 33.67 20.70 0.88
C HIS A 545 33.71 21.59 2.12
N LEU A 546 34.09 20.98 3.25
CA LEU A 546 34.29 21.62 4.54
C LEU A 546 35.62 21.14 5.13
N GLU A 547 36.44 22.07 5.63
CA GLU A 547 37.67 21.72 6.38
C GLU A 547 37.51 22.06 7.87
N ILE A 548 37.82 21.08 8.71
CA ILE A 548 37.94 21.22 10.16
C ILE A 548 39.42 21.27 10.51
N ALA A 549 39.97 22.47 10.67
CA ALA A 549 41.41 22.65 10.90
C ALA A 549 41.78 22.86 12.38
N GLY A 550 43.01 22.49 12.76
CA GLY A 550 43.57 22.82 14.07
C GLY A 550 42.96 22.06 15.24
N LEU A 551 42.65 20.77 15.05
CA LEU A 551 42.19 19.89 16.10
C LEU A 551 43.33 19.55 17.09
N LYS A 552 43.05 19.66 18.38
CA LYS A 552 43.96 19.28 19.47
C LYS A 552 43.70 17.83 19.90
N ASP A 553 44.73 17.18 20.42
CA ASP A 553 44.60 15.81 20.92
C ASP A 553 43.60 15.80 22.09
N GLY A 554 42.61 14.89 22.06
CA GLY A 554 41.54 14.81 23.04
C GLY A 554 40.39 15.83 22.86
N GLU A 555 40.40 16.65 21.81
CA GLU A 555 39.35 17.65 21.56
C GLU A 555 38.07 17.02 21.00
N THR A 556 36.91 17.46 21.49
CA THR A 556 35.61 17.25 20.82
C THR A 556 35.18 18.53 20.12
N ARG A 557 34.81 18.45 18.83
CA ARG A 557 34.35 19.61 18.05
C ARG A 557 33.08 19.27 17.28
N VAL A 558 32.08 20.15 17.36
CA VAL A 558 30.82 20.04 16.62
C VAL A 558 30.83 21.04 15.47
N VAL A 559 30.49 20.60 14.27
CA VAL A 559 30.39 21.44 13.07
C VAL A 559 29.10 21.14 12.32
N SER A 560 28.51 22.15 11.67
CA SER A 560 27.39 21.91 10.77
C SER A 560 27.89 21.42 9.41
N ILE A 561 27.27 20.37 8.89
CA ILE A 561 27.53 19.82 7.56
C ILE A 561 26.34 19.98 6.61
N ALA A 562 25.23 20.59 7.05
CA ALA A 562 24.04 20.77 6.24
C ALA A 562 24.32 21.45 4.88
N SER A 563 25.32 22.34 4.83
CA SER A 563 25.72 23.04 3.60
C SER A 563 26.41 22.17 2.55
N ILE A 564 26.89 20.98 2.92
CA ILE A 564 27.58 20.05 2.02
C ILE A 564 26.74 18.81 1.66
N LEU A 565 25.53 18.70 2.21
CA LEU A 565 24.58 17.63 1.93
C LEU A 565 23.51 18.09 0.91
N PRO A 566 22.91 17.15 0.14
CA PRO A 566 21.76 17.45 -0.69
C PRO A 566 20.54 17.79 0.16
N SER A 567 19.49 18.33 -0.46
CA SER A 567 18.24 18.68 0.22
C SER A 567 17.36 17.47 0.60
N TYR A 568 17.63 16.28 0.07
CA TYR A 568 16.89 15.04 0.34
C TYR A 568 17.72 13.80 -0.01
N GLY A 569 17.40 12.66 0.63
CA GLY A 569 17.97 11.34 0.33
C GLY A 569 19.37 11.11 0.92
N LEU A 570 19.96 9.97 0.58
CA LEU A 570 21.31 9.59 1.02
C LEU A 570 22.40 10.28 0.19
N ALA A 571 23.49 10.66 0.85
CA ALA A 571 24.65 11.30 0.26
C ALA A 571 25.93 10.54 0.63
N ASN A 572 26.76 10.26 -0.37
CA ASN A 572 28.11 9.79 -0.12
C ASN A 572 29.00 10.98 0.28
N VAL A 573 29.43 10.99 1.55
CA VAL A 573 30.34 11.98 2.12
C VAL A 573 31.72 11.36 2.24
N THR A 574 32.72 11.98 1.62
CA THR A 574 34.12 11.53 1.69
C THR A 574 34.86 12.31 2.79
N ILE A 575 35.48 11.60 3.72
CA ILE A 575 36.27 12.15 4.81
C ILE A 575 37.74 11.84 4.58
N THR A 576 38.58 12.87 4.62
CA THR A 576 40.03 12.77 4.51
C THR A 576 40.67 13.19 5.84
N PRO A 577 41.21 12.24 6.63
CA PRO A 577 41.93 12.54 7.86
C PRO A 577 43.31 13.12 7.55
N LEU A 578 43.60 14.33 8.03
CA LEU A 578 44.87 15.04 7.77
C LEU A 578 45.67 15.22 9.07
N GLY A 579 47.00 15.11 8.96
CA GLY A 579 47.92 15.25 10.09
C GLY A 579 49.06 14.21 10.08
N LYS A 580 49.72 14.05 11.23
CA LYS A 580 50.80 13.07 11.40
C LYS A 580 50.24 11.64 11.36
N PRO A 581 50.98 10.67 10.78
CA PRO A 581 50.66 9.25 10.90
C PRO A 581 50.42 8.84 12.35
N GLY A 582 49.39 8.00 12.57
CA GLY A 582 48.95 7.53 13.88
C GLY A 582 47.81 8.33 14.50
N GLY A 583 47.48 9.53 13.99
CA GLY A 583 46.35 10.32 14.47
C GLY A 583 45.01 9.61 14.27
N GLN A 584 44.09 9.70 15.24
CA GLN A 584 42.77 9.07 15.19
C GLN A 584 41.66 10.04 15.61
N ALA A 585 40.49 9.91 15.02
CA ALA A 585 39.27 10.57 15.47
C ALA A 585 38.04 9.69 15.20
N LEU A 586 37.03 9.85 16.05
CA LEU A 586 35.67 9.31 15.82
C LEU A 586 34.81 10.42 15.21
N PHE A 587 34.09 10.08 14.14
CA PHE A 587 33.15 10.95 13.43
C PHE A 587 31.72 10.50 13.72
N VAL A 588 30.89 11.43 14.18
CA VAL A 588 29.49 11.17 14.55
C VAL A 588 28.59 12.11 13.76
N PHE A 589 27.81 11.56 12.84
CA PHE A 589 26.80 12.30 12.08
C PHE A 589 25.48 12.30 12.86
N ALA A 590 24.80 13.44 12.91
CA ALA A 590 23.50 13.57 13.55
C ALA A 590 22.63 14.66 12.93
N SER A 591 21.30 14.53 13.05
CA SER A 591 20.35 15.54 12.58
C SER A 591 20.43 16.90 13.30
N THR A 592 20.03 17.98 12.62
CA THR A 592 20.10 19.37 13.14
C THR A 592 19.27 19.65 14.38
N SER A 593 18.32 18.79 14.76
CA SER A 593 17.55 18.95 15.99
C SER A 593 18.41 18.84 17.26
N MET A 594 19.68 18.46 17.14
CA MET A 594 20.63 18.35 18.26
C MET A 594 21.45 19.62 18.57
N ALA A 595 21.33 20.72 17.81
CA ALA A 595 22.23 21.86 18.00
C ALA A 595 21.73 22.89 19.07
N ALA A 596 22.38 22.83 20.24
CA ALA A 596 22.46 23.81 21.34
C ALA A 596 21.36 23.80 22.46
N GLN A 597 21.69 23.11 23.56
CA GLN A 597 21.67 23.74 24.91
C GLN A 597 23.10 24.11 25.31
#